data_AF-A0A327KWH6-F1
#
_entry.id   AF-A0A327KWH6-F1
#
_cell.length_a   1.000
_cell.length_b   1.000
_cell.length_c   1.000
_cell.angle_alpha   90.00
_cell.angle_beta   90.00
_cell.angle_gamma   90.00
#
_symmetry.space_group_name_H-M   'P 1'
#
loop_
_entity.id
_entity.type
_entity.pdbx_description
1 polymer ?
#
loop_
_entity_poly.entity_id
_entity_poly.type
_entity_poly.pdbx_seq_one_letter_code
_entity_poly.pdbx_strand_id
1 'polypeptide(L)'
;MDVSDGLAGDLAKLCRVSGVTARIEVGRVPLSGAAHRLLDAAPEHLAAVLSGGDDYEILCTVPPERLAAFTAAAAAAGVPMTDIGEILDGQGAPVLLGQDGLPLALDRASFSHF
;
A
#
# COMPACT_ATOMS: atom_id res chain seq x y z
N MET A 1 -3.82 -5.97 8.72
CA MET A 1 -2.69 -6.93 8.69
C MET A 1 -1.41 -6.14 8.73
N ASP A 2 -0.33 -6.72 9.23
CA ASP A 2 1.01 -6.13 9.11
C ASP A 2 1.52 -6.21 7.67
N VAL A 3 2.45 -5.33 7.31
CA VAL A 3 3.18 -5.32 6.04
C VAL A 3 4.56 -5.94 6.29
N SER A 4 4.72 -7.23 6.00
CA SER A 4 5.96 -7.97 6.21
C SER A 4 6.61 -8.42 4.90
N ASP A 5 5.82 -8.79 3.89
CA ASP A 5 6.33 -9.21 2.57
C ASP A 5 6.27 -8.10 1.51
N GLY A 6 5.85 -6.90 1.93
CA GLY A 6 5.73 -5.69 1.12
C GLY A 6 4.28 -5.32 0.84
N LEU A 7 4.01 -4.02 0.72
CA LEU A 7 2.66 -3.47 0.58
C LEU A 7 1.86 -4.14 -0.56
N ALA A 8 2.48 -4.31 -1.73
CA ALA A 8 1.82 -4.92 -2.88
C ALA A 8 1.42 -6.38 -2.62
N GLY A 9 2.29 -7.13 -1.95
CA GLY A 9 2.11 -8.53 -1.64
C GLY A 9 1.03 -8.76 -0.59
N ASP A 10 1.13 -8.03 0.51
CA ASP A 10 0.20 -8.15 1.62
C ASP A 10 -1.19 -7.60 1.27
N LEU A 11 -1.27 -6.53 0.47
CA LEU A 11 -2.54 -6.09 -0.09
C LEU A 11 -3.16 -7.15 -1.01
N ALA A 12 -2.37 -7.80 -1.87
CA ALA A 12 -2.87 -8.87 -2.72
C ALA A 12 -3.40 -10.06 -1.89
N LYS A 13 -2.74 -10.41 -0.78
CA LYS A 13 -3.24 -11.42 0.17
C LYS A 13 -4.55 -10.99 0.81
N LEU A 14 -4.65 -9.74 1.30
CA LEU A 14 -5.86 -9.17 1.88
C LEU A 14 -7.02 -9.28 0.89
N CYS A 15 -6.85 -8.75 -0.32
CA CYS A 15 -7.85 -8.76 -1.37
C CYS A 15 -8.31 -10.18 -1.72
N ARG A 16 -7.37 -11.11 -1.91
CA ARG A 16 -7.68 -12.52 -2.24
C ARG A 16 -8.52 -13.20 -1.17
N VAL A 17 -8.17 -13.04 0.11
CA VAL A 17 -8.90 -13.71 1.21
C VAL A 17 -10.26 -13.05 1.44
N SER A 18 -10.38 -11.75 1.20
CA SER A 18 -11.64 -11.00 1.33
C SER A 18 -12.55 -11.08 0.10
N GLY A 19 -12.08 -11.62 -1.03
CA GLY A 19 -12.86 -11.69 -2.27
C GLY A 19 -13.15 -10.31 -2.87
N VAL A 20 -12.20 -9.37 -2.76
CA VAL A 20 -12.28 -8.00 -3.27
C VAL A 20 -11.04 -7.67 -4.10
N THR A 21 -11.04 -6.52 -4.79
CA THR A 21 -9.82 -5.91 -5.32
C THR A 21 -9.58 -4.54 -4.68
N ALA A 22 -8.51 -3.86 -5.05
CA ALA A 22 -8.18 -2.54 -4.55
C ALA A 22 -7.57 -1.67 -5.63
N ARG A 23 -7.72 -0.35 -5.46
CA ARG A 23 -7.05 0.67 -6.26
C ARG A 23 -6.24 1.56 -5.32
N ILE A 24 -4.94 1.54 -5.47
CA ILE A 24 -3.99 2.27 -4.61
C ILE A 24 -3.29 3.34 -5.42
N GLU A 25 -3.22 4.55 -4.89
CA GLU A 25 -2.47 5.65 -5.47
C GLU A 25 -1.07 5.65 -4.88
N VAL A 26 -0.08 5.23 -5.67
CA VAL A 26 1.30 5.04 -5.19
C VAL A 26 1.89 6.35 -4.66
N GLY A 27 1.52 7.49 -5.24
CA GLY A 27 1.94 8.82 -4.76
C GLY A 27 1.45 9.17 -3.35
N ARG A 28 0.48 8.44 -2.79
CA ARG A 28 -0.03 8.63 -1.42
C ARG A 28 0.64 7.69 -0.41
N VAL A 29 1.40 6.68 -0.86
CA VAL A 29 2.06 5.74 0.05
C VAL A 29 3.11 6.48 0.87
N PRO A 30 3.05 6.43 2.22
CA PRO A 30 4.03 7.11 3.05
C PRO A 30 5.38 6.43 2.90
N LEU A 31 6.41 7.22 2.57
CA LEU A 31 7.78 6.73 2.42
C LEU A 31 8.69 7.34 3.47
N SER A 32 9.66 6.54 3.93
CA SER A 32 10.73 7.07 4.77
C SER A 32 11.56 8.10 4.00
N GLY A 33 12.23 9.01 4.72
CA GLY A 33 13.13 9.97 4.08
C GLY A 33 14.28 9.31 3.29
N ALA A 34 14.67 8.08 3.65
CA ALA A 34 15.66 7.31 2.90
C ALA A 34 15.08 6.76 1.58
N ALA A 35 13.85 6.22 1.62
CA ALA A 35 13.15 5.76 0.43
C ALA A 35 12.88 6.92 -0.55
N HIS A 36 12.52 8.11 -0.06
CA HIS A 36 12.41 9.30 -0.91
C HIS A 36 13.72 9.62 -1.63
N ARG A 37 14.85 9.70 -0.90
CA ARG A 37 16.16 9.98 -1.53
C ARG A 37 16.57 8.92 -2.55
N LEU A 38 16.25 7.65 -2.30
CA LEU A 38 16.49 6.58 -3.26
C LEU A 38 15.70 6.81 -4.54
N LEU A 39 14.40 7.08 -4.43
CA LEU A 39 13.52 7.26 -5.59
C LEU A 39 13.78 8.57 -6.34
N ASP A 40 14.23 9.62 -5.66
CA ASP A 40 14.67 10.86 -6.31
C ASP A 40 15.91 10.62 -7.20
N ALA A 41 16.81 9.72 -6.77
CA ALA A 41 18.02 9.38 -7.51
C ALA A 41 17.82 8.27 -8.56
N ALA A 42 16.91 7.34 -8.29
CA ALA A 42 16.67 6.14 -9.09
C ALA A 42 15.19 5.70 -9.00
N PRO A 43 14.29 6.37 -9.76
CA PRO A 43 12.85 6.09 -9.75
C PRO A 43 12.48 4.64 -10.12
N GLU A 44 13.34 3.94 -10.85
CA GLU A 44 13.17 2.53 -11.22
C GLU A 44 13.06 1.58 -10.01
N HIS A 45 13.52 2.01 -8.83
CA HIS A 45 13.40 1.23 -7.60
C HIS A 45 12.00 1.28 -6.97
N LEU A 46 11.04 2.03 -7.53
CA LEU A 46 9.69 2.14 -6.97
C LEU A 46 9.02 0.77 -6.77
N ALA A 47 9.14 -0.13 -7.75
CA ALA A 47 8.58 -1.47 -7.65
C ALA A 47 9.20 -2.26 -6.47
N ALA A 48 10.50 -2.11 -6.23
CA ALA A 48 11.19 -2.75 -5.11
C ALA A 48 10.77 -2.16 -3.77
N VAL A 49 10.56 -0.84 -3.68
CA VAL A 49 10.04 -0.19 -2.46
C VAL A 49 8.65 -0.72 -2.09
N LEU A 50 7.78 -0.95 -3.08
CA LEU A 50 6.41 -1.43 -2.82
C LEU A 50 6.30 -2.95 -2.55
N SER A 51 7.33 -3.73 -2.90
CA SER A 51 7.33 -5.21 -2.83
C SER A 51 8.44 -5.79 -1.96
N GLY A 52 9.21 -4.92 -1.29
CA GLY A 52 10.39 -5.29 -0.51
C GLY A 52 10.05 -6.04 0.78
N GLY A 53 9.17 -5.45 1.60
CA GLY A 53 8.82 -5.99 2.91
C GLY A 53 9.70 -5.47 4.05
N ASP A 54 9.63 -6.14 5.20
CA ASP A 54 10.26 -5.77 6.48
C ASP A 54 9.83 -4.39 7.05
N ASP A 55 8.68 -3.85 6.60
CA ASP A 55 8.16 -2.57 7.08
C ASP A 55 7.51 -2.70 8.47
N TYR A 56 6.80 -3.81 8.72
CA TYR A 56 5.99 -4.08 9.92
C TYR A 56 4.96 -2.99 10.26
N GLU A 57 4.56 -2.20 9.26
CA GLU A 57 3.49 -1.22 9.34
C GLU A 57 2.10 -1.89 9.27
N ILE A 58 1.05 -1.16 9.67
CA ILE A 58 -0.33 -1.69 9.64
C ILE A 58 -1.06 -1.28 8.36
N LEU A 59 -1.41 -2.27 7.53
CA LEU A 59 -2.37 -2.13 6.43
C LEU A 59 -3.78 -2.47 6.93
N CYS A 60 -4.72 -1.53 6.80
CA CYS A 60 -6.11 -1.73 7.21
C CYS A 60 -7.10 -1.09 6.21
N THR A 61 -8.36 -1.50 6.31
CA THR A 61 -9.47 -0.97 5.52
C THR A 61 -10.54 -0.42 6.46
N VAL A 62 -11.16 0.70 6.08
CA VAL A 62 -12.15 1.38 6.89
C VAL A 62 -13.30 1.79 5.97
N PRO A 63 -14.58 1.54 6.34
CA PRO A 63 -15.69 2.06 5.56
C PRO A 63 -15.64 3.58 5.44
N PRO A 64 -15.97 4.16 4.27
CA PRO A 64 -15.83 5.59 4.03
C PRO A 64 -16.50 6.48 5.09
N GLU A 65 -17.67 6.07 5.58
CA GLU A 65 -18.43 6.78 6.62
C GLU A 65 -17.74 6.80 7.99
N ARG A 66 -16.75 5.93 8.23
CA ARG A 66 -15.97 5.86 9.47
C ARG A 66 -14.57 6.45 9.34
N LEU A 67 -14.11 6.78 8.14
CA LEU A 67 -12.74 7.23 7.89
C LEU A 67 -12.38 8.45 8.74
N ALA A 68 -13.22 9.49 8.75
CA ALA A 68 -12.96 10.71 9.52
C ALA A 68 -12.81 10.44 11.03
N ALA A 69 -13.68 9.60 11.60
CA ALA A 69 -13.62 9.23 13.02
C ALA A 69 -12.38 8.40 13.33
N PHE A 70 -12.02 7.47 12.44
CA PHE A 70 -10.83 6.64 12.58
C PHE A 70 -9.55 7.47 12.52
N THR A 71 -9.44 8.40 11.56
CA THR A 71 -8.32 9.33 11.45
C THR A 71 -8.18 10.22 12.68
N ALA A 72 -9.29 10.74 13.21
CA ALA A 72 -9.27 11.52 14.44
C ALA A 72 -8.79 10.70 15.65
N ALA A 73 -9.24 9.45 15.76
CA ALA A 73 -8.82 8.54 16.84
C ALA A 73 -7.32 8.21 16.76
N ALA A 74 -6.80 7.94 15.56
CA ALA A 74 -5.37 7.67 15.38
C ALA A 74 -4.49 8.89 15.66
N ALA A 75 -4.92 10.08 15.23
CA ALA A 75 -4.24 11.32 15.56
C ALA A 75 -4.21 11.56 17.09
N ALA A 76 -5.32 11.32 17.78
CA ALA A 76 -5.39 11.42 19.25
C ALA A 76 -4.49 10.38 19.96
N ALA A 77 -4.30 9.22 19.34
CA ALA A 77 -3.38 8.18 19.81
C ALA A 77 -1.91 8.43 19.42
N GLY A 78 -1.61 9.49 18.66
CA GLY A 78 -0.26 9.76 18.16
C GLY A 78 0.24 8.76 17.12
N VAL A 79 -0.67 8.08 16.43
CA VAL A 79 -0.36 7.10 15.37
C VAL A 79 -0.53 7.77 14.01
N PRO A 80 0.55 8.00 13.25
CA PRO A 80 0.44 8.48 11.87
C PRO A 80 -0.31 7.45 11.02
N MET A 81 -1.19 7.94 10.15
CA MET A 81 -1.81 7.11 9.13
C MET A 81 -1.95 7.87 7.84
N THR A 82 -2.05 7.13 6.75
CA THR A 82 -2.29 7.70 5.44
C THR A 82 -3.31 6.83 4.74
N ASP A 83 -4.41 7.44 4.33
CA ASP A 83 -5.29 6.81 3.35
C ASP A 83 -4.55 6.80 2.01
N ILE A 84 -4.44 5.62 1.39
CA ILE A 84 -3.65 5.37 0.18
C ILE A 84 -4.52 4.91 -1.00
N GLY A 85 -5.84 4.75 -0.82
CA GLY A 85 -6.70 4.25 -1.88
C GLY A 85 -7.98 3.60 -1.36
N GLU A 86 -8.56 2.72 -2.17
CA GLU A 86 -9.88 2.16 -1.90
C GLU A 86 -9.96 0.66 -2.21
N ILE A 87 -10.84 -0.03 -1.49
CA ILE A 87 -11.29 -1.38 -1.82
C ILE A 87 -12.45 -1.28 -2.81
N LEU A 88 -12.46 -2.17 -3.80
CA LEU A 88 -13.48 -2.24 -4.84
C LEU A 88 -14.08 -3.64 -4.88
N ASP A 89 -15.37 -3.70 -5.23
CA ASP A 89 -16.02 -4.96 -5.55
C ASP A 89 -15.38 -5.60 -6.79
N GLY A 90 -15.06 -6.89 -6.70
CA GLY A 90 -14.51 -7.64 -7.81
C GLY A 90 -13.53 -8.71 -7.38
N GLN A 91 -13.19 -9.57 -8.34
CA GLN A 91 -12.13 -10.57 -8.20
C GLN A 91 -10.97 -10.14 -9.08
N GLY A 92 -9.76 -10.05 -8.54
CA GLY A 92 -8.58 -9.66 -9.29
C GLY A 92 -7.44 -9.19 -8.41
N ALA A 93 -6.27 -8.99 -9.02
CA ALA A 93 -5.16 -8.37 -8.34
C ALA A 93 -5.46 -6.87 -8.09
N PRO A 94 -4.96 -6.30 -6.98
CA PRO A 94 -4.96 -4.86 -6.76
C PRO A 94 -4.28 -4.11 -7.91
N VAL A 95 -4.77 -2.92 -8.21
CA VAL A 95 -4.16 -2.00 -9.17
C VAL A 95 -3.44 -0.89 -8.41
N LEU A 96 -2.12 -0.83 -8.60
CA LEU A 96 -1.29 0.28 -8.12
C LEU A 96 -1.21 1.33 -9.24
N LEU A 97 -1.58 2.57 -8.95
CA LEU A 97 -1.58 3.68 -9.89
C LEU A 97 -0.37 4.58 -9.62
N GLY A 98 0.43 4.81 -10.67
CA GLY A 98 1.49 5.81 -10.65
C GLY A 98 0.92 7.24 -10.52
N GLN A 99 1.82 8.22 -10.38
CA GLN A 99 1.42 9.64 -10.30
C GLN A 99 0.76 10.13 -11.61
N ASP A 100 1.02 9.46 -12.72
CA ASP A 100 0.38 9.67 -14.02
C ASP A 100 -1.02 9.04 -14.13
N GLY A 101 -1.47 8.35 -13.09
CA GLY A 101 -2.74 7.61 -13.06
C GLY A 101 -2.71 6.31 -13.87
N LEU A 102 -1.54 5.88 -14.37
CA LEU A 102 -1.40 4.64 -15.11
C LEU A 102 -1.11 3.46 -14.15
N PRO A 103 -1.58 2.24 -14.47
CA PRO A 103 -1.21 1.06 -13.72
C PRO A 103 0.30 0.83 -13.71
N LEU A 104 0.87 0.71 -12.51
CA LEU A 104 2.25 0.33 -12.29
C LEU A 104 2.36 -1.19 -12.44
N ALA A 105 3.21 -1.64 -13.36
CA ALA A 105 3.59 -3.04 -13.46
C ALA A 105 4.65 -3.37 -12.40
N LEU A 106 4.43 -4.44 -11.65
CA LEU A 106 5.40 -4.98 -10.71
C LEU A 106 5.95 -6.30 -11.25
N ASP A 107 7.27 -6.40 -11.39
CA ASP A 107 7.94 -7.66 -11.75
C ASP A 107 7.76 -8.73 -10.65
N ARG A 108 7.62 -8.28 -9.40
CA ARG A 108 7.35 -9.11 -8.24
C ARG A 108 6.43 -8.36 -7.27
N ALA A 109 5.38 -9.02 -6.80
CA ALA A 109 4.43 -8.41 -5.86
C ALA A 109 4.90 -8.50 -4.40
N SER A 110 5.68 -9.51 -4.02
CA SER A 110 6.08 -9.74 -2.64
C SER A 110 7.47 -10.37 -2.52
N PHE A 111 8.07 -10.27 -1.34
CA PHE A 111 9.13 -11.19 -0.98
C PHE A 111 8.63 -12.66 -0.99
N SER A 112 9.51 -13.60 -1.31
CA SER A 112 9.23 -15.05 -1.27
C SER A 112 10.48 -15.79 -0.85
N HIS A 113 10.32 -16.77 0.04
CA HIS A 113 11.39 -17.69 0.40
C HIS A 113 11.44 -18.86 -0.60
N PHE A 114 12.62 -19.06 -1.22
CA PHE A 114 12.99 -20.13 -2.15
C PHE A 114 12.24 -20.20 -3.47
#